data_AF-A0A7C3UTU1-F1
#
_entry.id   AF-A0A7C3UTU1-F1
#
_cell.length_a   1.000
_cell.length_b   1.000
_cell.length_c   1.000
_cell.angle_alpha   90.00
_cell.angle_beta   90.00
_cell.angle_gamma   90.00
#
_symmetry.space_group_name_H-M   'P 1'
#
loop_
_entity.id
_entity.type
_entity.pdbx_description
1 polymer ?
#
loop_
_entity_poly.entity_id
_entity_poly.type
_entity_poly.pdbx_seq_one_letter_code
_entity_poly.pdbx_strand_id
1 'polypeptide(L)'
;MKDHTFDDLREVLSLVEAVGARGEAYLQRRRQLKVEVREGRLDTLQQAGDHGLGLRVIKDSRPGFAYTTDLSREGLAKVAQEAVANAAAAAEDSERRFPGPATPVEGLFLYDDDVRQVPVQEKIELALAMEREARATDPRVSIIESSVYQDEEVEVMVANSAGLAHGYRAARFAVYLDLVASADGDSQTGFAMDQALRYRDLKFAEVGREAARRAVDQLGAQPVPTGEMTVLLDPYVAGGFLGLMASALTGEAVLKGRSLFAGRVGQQVAAAHVTIVDDGTLAGGVASAPVDDEG
;
A
#
# COMPACT_ATOMS: atom_id res chain seq x y z
N MET A 1 8.49 -21.22 3.58
CA MET A 1 8.73 -20.55 4.87
C MET A 1 9.35 -21.57 5.80
N LYS A 2 10.48 -21.29 6.43
CA LYS A 2 10.98 -22.15 7.52
C LYS A 2 10.18 -21.80 8.78
N ASP A 3 9.86 -22.79 9.61
CA ASP A 3 9.00 -22.68 10.81
C ASP A 3 9.44 -21.64 11.86
N HIS A 4 10.65 -21.09 11.75
CA HIS A 4 11.23 -20.11 12.69
C HIS A 4 10.51 -18.74 12.71
N THR A 5 9.63 -18.43 11.75
CA THR A 5 9.05 -17.09 11.65
C THR A 5 7.85 -16.86 12.59
N PHE A 6 7.14 -17.90 13.00
CA PHE A 6 6.02 -17.79 13.95
C PHE A 6 6.44 -17.90 15.43
N ASP A 7 7.71 -18.18 15.70
CA ASP A 7 8.18 -18.38 17.07
C ASP A 7 8.03 -17.11 17.91
N ASP A 8 8.32 -15.94 17.33
CA ASP A 8 8.13 -14.63 17.98
C ASP A 8 6.65 -14.38 18.35
N LEU A 9 5.72 -14.70 17.44
CA LEU A 9 4.27 -14.57 17.66
C LEU A 9 3.80 -15.51 18.77
N ARG A 10 4.24 -16.78 18.74
CA ARG A 10 3.88 -17.77 19.77
C ARG A 10 4.44 -17.38 21.12
N GLU A 11 5.68 -16.90 21.18
CA GLU A 11 6.30 -16.47 22.43
C GLU A 11 5.51 -15.30 23.04
N VAL A 12 5.24 -14.24 22.27
CA VAL A 12 4.52 -13.08 22.82
C VAL A 12 3.07 -13.41 23.21
N LEU A 13 2.38 -14.26 22.45
CA LEU A 13 1.03 -14.73 22.79
C LEU A 13 1.03 -15.55 24.09
N SER A 14 2.03 -16.43 24.28
CA SER A 14 2.15 -17.23 25.51
C SER A 14 2.35 -16.36 26.76
N LEU A 15 3.06 -15.22 26.63
CA LEU A 15 3.29 -14.30 27.73
C LEU A 15 2.00 -13.61 28.20
N VAL A 16 1.12 -13.23 27.27
CA VAL A 16 -0.15 -12.59 27.63
C VAL A 16 -1.20 -13.59 28.10
N GLU A 17 -1.19 -14.82 27.55
CA GLU A 17 -2.06 -15.91 27.99
C GLU A 17 -1.74 -16.37 29.42
N ALA A 18 -0.45 -16.38 29.80
CA ALA A 18 0.00 -16.71 31.16
C ALA A 18 -0.59 -15.78 32.25
N VAL A 19 -1.03 -14.57 31.87
CA VAL A 19 -1.67 -13.60 32.78
C VAL A 19 -3.17 -13.47 32.55
N GLY A 20 -3.77 -14.43 31.85
CA GLY A 20 -5.22 -14.51 31.61
C GLY A 20 -5.77 -13.56 30.55
N ALA A 21 -4.92 -12.97 29.72
CA ALA A 21 -5.35 -12.17 28.58
C ALA A 21 -5.45 -13.05 27.31
N ARG A 22 -6.29 -12.63 26.36
CA ARG A 22 -6.24 -13.13 24.98
C ARG A 22 -5.43 -12.14 24.15
N GLY A 23 -4.73 -12.60 23.12
CA GLY A 23 -3.92 -11.74 22.27
C GLY A 23 -4.06 -12.02 20.78
N GLU A 24 -3.64 -11.04 19.98
CA GLU A 24 -3.28 -11.19 18.58
C GLU A 24 -1.96 -10.46 18.34
N ALA A 25 -1.03 -11.16 17.70
CA ALA A 25 0.26 -10.64 17.31
C ALA A 25 0.34 -10.56 15.79
N TYR A 26 0.74 -9.39 15.30
CA TYR A 26 0.96 -9.09 13.89
C TYR A 26 2.43 -8.70 13.69
N LEU A 27 3.16 -9.44 12.88
CA LEU A 27 4.56 -9.16 12.54
C LEU A 27 4.66 -8.84 11.05
N GLN A 28 5.28 -7.71 10.76
CA GLN A 28 5.62 -7.32 9.40
C GLN A 28 7.13 -7.17 9.29
N ARG A 29 7.67 -7.63 8.15
CA ARG A 29 9.03 -7.32 7.71
C ARG A 29 8.94 -6.73 6.32
N ARG A 30 9.61 -5.61 6.11
CA ARG A 30 9.62 -4.88 4.84
C ARG A 30 11.04 -4.67 4.38
N ARG A 31 11.26 -4.81 3.09
CA ARG A 31 12.46 -4.34 2.40
C ARG A 31 12.04 -3.47 1.24
N GLN A 32 12.68 -2.32 1.09
CA GLN A 32 12.38 -1.39 0.02
C GLN A 32 13.66 -0.95 -0.68
N LEU A 33 13.57 -0.77 -1.98
CA LEU A 33 14.57 -0.10 -2.79
C LEU A 33 13.89 1.07 -3.51
N LYS A 34 14.47 2.26 -3.40
CA LYS A 34 14.12 3.42 -4.22
C LYS A 34 15.36 3.85 -4.99
N VAL A 35 15.20 3.96 -6.30
CA VAL A 35 16.17 4.54 -7.23
C VAL A 35 15.52 5.76 -7.84
N GLU A 36 16.16 6.91 -7.71
CA GLU A 36 15.75 8.17 -8.33
C GLU A 36 16.87 8.70 -9.20
N VAL A 37 16.52 8.99 -10.44
CA VAL A 37 17.38 9.54 -11.46
C VAL A 37 16.86 10.93 -11.82
N ARG A 38 17.79 11.85 -12.03
CA ARG A 38 17.50 13.23 -12.45
C ARG A 38 18.61 13.69 -13.39
N GLU A 39 18.25 14.29 -14.52
CA GLU A 39 19.21 14.83 -15.50
C GLU A 39 20.27 13.80 -15.95
N GLY A 40 19.84 12.58 -16.25
CA GLY A 40 20.69 11.51 -16.78
C GLY A 40 21.70 10.95 -15.78
N ARG A 41 21.57 11.27 -14.49
CA ARG A 41 22.43 10.76 -13.41
C ARG A 41 21.60 10.20 -12.26
N LEU A 42 22.18 9.21 -11.58
CA LEU A 42 21.65 8.76 -10.30
C LEU A 42 21.66 9.92 -9.30
N ASP A 43 20.53 10.19 -8.68
CA ASP A 43 20.37 11.24 -7.69
C ASP A 43 20.20 10.64 -6.29
N THR A 44 19.29 9.67 -6.14
CA THR A 44 19.07 8.95 -4.88
C THR A 44 19.08 7.44 -5.08
N LEU A 45 19.80 6.74 -4.21
CA LEU A 45 19.71 5.30 -4.03
C LEU A 45 19.46 5.02 -2.55
N GLN A 46 18.25 4.57 -2.23
CA GLN A 46 17.84 4.26 -0.87
C GLN A 46 17.45 2.80 -0.78
N GLN A 47 18.09 2.08 0.15
CA GLN A 47 17.67 0.75 0.54
C GLN A 47 17.27 0.79 2.01
N ALA A 48 16.03 0.42 2.30
CA ALA A 48 15.48 0.38 3.65
C ALA A 48 15.03 -1.04 3.99
N GLY A 49 15.21 -1.41 5.25
CA GLY A 49 14.66 -2.62 5.81
C GLY A 49 14.10 -2.30 7.19
N ASP A 50 12.85 -2.66 7.42
CA ASP A 50 12.20 -2.50 8.71
C ASP A 50 11.46 -3.78 9.09
N HIS A 51 11.19 -3.90 10.38
CA HIS A 51 10.30 -4.90 10.91
C HIS A 51 9.66 -4.39 12.19
N GLY A 52 8.51 -4.94 12.53
CA GLY A 52 7.84 -4.63 13.78
C GLY A 52 6.77 -5.64 14.13
N LEU A 53 6.59 -5.85 15.43
CA LEU A 53 5.52 -6.66 15.99
C LEU A 53 4.53 -5.74 16.70
N GLY A 54 3.28 -5.76 16.25
CA GLY A 54 2.13 -5.20 16.96
C GLY A 54 1.44 -6.28 17.78
N LEU A 55 1.04 -5.94 19.01
CA LEU A 55 0.35 -6.85 19.92
C LEU A 55 -0.93 -6.21 20.42
N ARG A 56 -2.08 -6.76 20.01
CA ARG A 56 -3.40 -6.45 20.54
C ARG A 56 -3.72 -7.44 21.65
N VAL A 57 -4.27 -6.98 22.77
CA VAL A 57 -4.73 -7.85 23.87
C VAL A 57 -6.12 -7.49 24.33
N ILE A 58 -6.84 -8.47 24.87
CA ILE A 58 -8.10 -8.28 25.57
C ILE A 58 -7.98 -8.99 26.93
N LYS A 59 -8.05 -8.21 28.01
CA LYS A 59 -8.04 -8.73 29.39
C LYS A 59 -9.22 -8.12 30.15
N ASP A 60 -10.03 -8.96 30.79
CA ASP A 60 -11.22 -8.51 31.54
C ASP A 60 -12.15 -7.60 30.70
N SER A 61 -12.36 -7.95 29.43
CA SER A 61 -13.09 -7.15 28.42
C SER A 61 -12.51 -5.77 28.12
N ARG A 62 -11.25 -5.51 28.48
CA ARG A 62 -10.56 -4.25 28.20
C ARG A 62 -9.50 -4.44 27.13
N PRO A 63 -9.48 -3.62 26.07
CA PRO A 63 -8.51 -3.72 25.01
C PRO A 63 -7.19 -3.03 25.37
N GLY A 64 -6.08 -3.65 25.01
CA GLY A 64 -4.75 -3.07 25.07
C GLY A 64 -4.02 -3.23 23.74
N PHE A 65 -3.08 -2.33 23.48
CA PHE A 65 -2.20 -2.41 22.32
C PHE A 65 -0.81 -1.91 22.69
N ALA A 66 0.22 -2.58 22.20
CA ALA A 66 1.60 -2.09 22.17
C ALA A 66 2.30 -2.62 20.92
N TYR A 67 3.45 -2.05 20.58
CA TYR A 67 4.25 -2.52 19.46
C TYR A 67 5.75 -2.42 19.78
N THR A 68 6.57 -3.19 19.08
CA THR A 68 8.04 -3.19 19.23
C THR A 68 8.73 -3.46 17.91
N THR A 69 9.92 -2.91 17.75
CA THR A 69 10.89 -3.31 16.69
C THR A 69 12.02 -4.16 17.27
N ASP A 70 12.01 -4.43 18.57
CA ASP A 70 12.94 -5.35 19.24
C ASP A 70 12.26 -6.72 19.38
N LEU A 71 12.64 -7.65 18.50
CA LEU A 71 12.19 -9.04 18.51
C LEU A 71 13.04 -9.92 19.45
N SER A 72 13.94 -9.35 20.24
CA SER A 72 14.60 -10.10 21.30
C SER A 72 13.58 -10.54 22.35
N ARG A 73 13.93 -11.60 23.10
CA ARG A 73 13.11 -12.08 24.21
C ARG A 73 12.74 -10.98 25.22
N GLU A 74 13.65 -10.06 25.48
CA GLU A 74 13.41 -8.91 26.37
C GLU A 74 12.40 -7.94 25.73
N GLY A 75 12.55 -7.63 24.45
CA GLY A 75 11.61 -6.81 23.68
C GLY A 75 10.21 -7.41 23.63
N LEU A 76 10.09 -8.73 23.39
CA LEU A 76 8.81 -9.45 23.41
C LEU A 76 8.16 -9.45 24.80
N ALA A 77 8.95 -9.63 25.86
CA ALA A 77 8.46 -9.53 27.23
C ALA A 77 7.97 -8.12 27.57
N LYS A 78 8.71 -7.11 27.14
CA LYS A 78 8.35 -5.70 27.35
C LYS A 78 7.06 -5.32 26.64
N VAL A 79 6.92 -5.65 25.35
CA VAL A 79 5.70 -5.30 24.58
C VAL A 79 4.47 -6.02 25.13
N ALA A 80 4.61 -7.28 25.60
CA ALA A 80 3.54 -8.00 26.27
C ALA A 80 3.08 -7.30 27.56
N GLN A 81 4.03 -6.89 28.41
CA GLN A 81 3.74 -6.14 29.64
C GLN A 81 3.04 -4.81 29.33
N GLU A 82 3.54 -4.06 28.35
CA GLU A 82 2.97 -2.77 27.95
C GLU A 82 1.54 -2.92 27.39
N ALA A 83 1.29 -3.91 26.53
CA ALA A 83 -0.05 -4.14 25.99
C ALA A 83 -1.05 -4.47 27.10
N VAL A 84 -0.67 -5.34 28.05
CA VAL A 84 -1.53 -5.69 29.20
C VAL A 84 -1.72 -4.52 30.15
N ALA A 85 -0.69 -3.71 30.39
CA ALA A 85 -0.81 -2.49 31.19
C ALA A 85 -1.76 -1.48 30.53
N ASN A 86 -1.68 -1.31 29.21
CA ASN A 86 -2.59 -0.44 28.45
C ASN A 86 -4.04 -0.94 28.53
N ALA A 87 -4.27 -2.26 28.52
CA ALA A 87 -5.60 -2.83 28.75
C ALA A 87 -6.17 -2.46 30.12
N ALA A 88 -5.36 -2.46 31.17
CA ALA A 88 -5.82 -2.09 32.52
C ALA A 88 -6.30 -0.63 32.62
N ALA A 89 -5.77 0.26 31.76
CA ALA A 89 -6.16 1.66 31.69
C ALA A 89 -7.34 1.95 30.73
N ALA A 90 -7.71 0.98 29.88
CA ALA A 90 -8.78 1.15 28.89
C ALA A 90 -10.17 0.92 29.50
N ALA A 91 -11.20 1.51 28.89
CA ALA A 91 -12.59 1.21 29.22
C ALA A 91 -12.95 -0.23 28.79
N GLU A 92 -13.94 -0.81 29.47
CA GLU A 92 -14.51 -2.09 29.05
C GLU A 92 -15.23 -1.95 27.71
N ASP A 93 -15.04 -2.96 26.86
CA ASP A 93 -15.65 -3.09 25.56
C ASP A 93 -15.98 -4.58 25.34
N SER A 94 -17.22 -4.95 25.68
CA SER A 94 -17.71 -6.34 25.59
C SER A 94 -17.82 -6.84 24.15
N GLU A 95 -17.83 -5.93 23.18
CA GLU A 95 -17.98 -6.28 21.77
C GLU A 95 -16.65 -6.69 21.13
N ARG A 96 -15.51 -6.44 21.78
CA ARG A 96 -14.21 -6.80 21.19
C ARG A 96 -13.92 -8.30 21.27
N ARG A 97 -13.55 -8.85 20.13
CA ARG A 97 -13.18 -10.25 19.94
C ARG A 97 -12.15 -10.38 18.83
N PHE A 98 -11.31 -11.41 18.93
CA PHE A 98 -10.42 -11.80 17.85
C PHE A 98 -11.14 -12.78 16.90
N PRO A 99 -10.87 -12.73 15.59
CA PRO A 99 -11.46 -13.67 14.64
C PRO A 99 -10.95 -15.09 14.85
N GLY A 100 -11.76 -16.08 14.51
CA GLY A 100 -11.35 -17.49 14.50
C GLY A 100 -10.45 -17.83 13.31
N PRO A 101 -10.15 -19.11 13.07
CA PRO A 101 -9.36 -19.54 11.92
C PRO A 101 -9.97 -19.08 10.59
N ALA A 102 -9.14 -18.58 9.68
CA ALA A 102 -9.51 -18.17 8.34
C ALA A 102 -9.00 -19.17 7.28
N THR A 103 -9.58 -19.10 6.08
CA THR A 103 -9.06 -19.83 4.92
C THR A 103 -8.43 -18.82 3.97
N PRO A 104 -7.10 -18.80 3.82
CA PRO A 104 -6.43 -17.81 2.98
C PRO A 104 -6.79 -18.04 1.51
N VAL A 105 -6.91 -16.94 0.75
CA VAL A 105 -7.12 -17.02 -0.69
C VAL A 105 -5.84 -17.45 -1.39
N GLU A 106 -5.93 -18.52 -2.17
CA GLU A 106 -4.82 -19.03 -2.98
C GLU A 106 -4.83 -18.41 -4.40
N GLY A 107 -3.71 -18.56 -5.12
CA GLY A 107 -3.66 -18.16 -6.54
C GLY A 107 -3.62 -16.64 -6.77
N LEU A 108 -3.26 -15.84 -5.76
CA LEU A 108 -3.08 -14.39 -5.91
C LEU A 108 -1.75 -14.00 -6.57
N PHE A 109 -0.79 -14.92 -6.62
CA PHE A 109 0.51 -14.74 -7.28
C PHE A 109 1.31 -13.50 -6.82
N LEU A 110 1.21 -13.13 -5.54
CA LEU A 110 1.68 -11.84 -5.00
C LEU A 110 3.21 -11.66 -4.91
N TYR A 111 4.00 -12.72 -5.04
CA TYR A 111 5.44 -12.67 -4.80
C TYR A 111 6.24 -12.96 -6.07
N ASP A 112 7.29 -12.17 -6.31
CA ASP A 112 8.24 -12.30 -7.41
C ASP A 112 9.67 -12.30 -6.85
N ASP A 113 10.47 -13.29 -7.22
CA ASP A 113 11.86 -13.40 -6.78
C ASP A 113 12.77 -12.32 -7.40
N ASP A 114 12.38 -11.70 -8.52
CA ASP A 114 13.12 -10.62 -9.17
C ASP A 114 13.31 -9.40 -8.25
N VAL A 115 12.48 -9.24 -7.22
CA VAL A 115 12.67 -8.21 -6.17
C VAL A 115 14.04 -8.32 -5.48
N ARG A 116 14.61 -9.54 -5.43
CA ARG A 116 15.96 -9.79 -4.91
C ARG A 116 16.99 -10.14 -5.97
N GLN A 117 16.58 -10.81 -7.05
CA GLN A 117 17.51 -11.36 -8.04
C GLN A 117 18.00 -10.32 -9.06
N VAL A 118 17.17 -9.34 -9.40
CA VAL A 118 17.56 -8.29 -10.35
C VAL A 118 18.58 -7.35 -9.72
N PRO A 119 19.76 -7.16 -10.35
CA PRO A 119 20.77 -6.25 -9.84
C PRO A 119 20.28 -4.81 -9.76
N VAL A 120 20.71 -4.08 -8.72
CA VAL A 120 20.42 -2.64 -8.56
C VAL A 120 20.87 -1.83 -9.78
N GLN A 121 21.98 -2.24 -10.41
CA GLN A 121 22.50 -1.59 -11.61
C GLN A 121 21.51 -1.63 -12.80
N GLU A 122 20.83 -2.77 -13.02
CA GLU A 122 19.79 -2.90 -14.08
C GLU A 122 18.61 -1.95 -13.79
N LYS A 123 18.21 -1.84 -12.51
CA LYS A 123 17.14 -0.94 -12.08
C LYS A 123 17.48 0.54 -12.30
N ILE A 124 18.74 0.93 -12.06
CA ILE A 124 19.27 2.27 -12.37
C ILE A 124 19.25 2.53 -13.89
N GLU A 125 19.70 1.56 -14.69
CA GLU A 125 19.75 1.69 -16.15
C GLU A 125 18.36 1.86 -16.77
N LEU A 126 17.34 1.19 -16.22
CA LEU A 126 15.95 1.33 -16.66
C LEU A 126 15.32 2.66 -16.23
N ALA A 127 15.60 3.16 -15.02
CA ALA A 127 15.18 4.51 -14.62
C ALA A 127 15.83 5.59 -15.50
N LEU A 128 17.10 5.43 -15.87
CA LEU A 128 17.77 6.27 -16.87
C LEU A 128 17.14 6.14 -18.26
N ALA A 129 16.75 4.92 -18.66
CA ALA A 129 16.09 4.70 -19.95
C ALA A 129 14.72 5.38 -20.01
N MET A 130 13.94 5.31 -18.94
CA MET A 130 12.65 5.99 -18.81
C MET A 130 12.79 7.51 -19.00
N GLU A 131 13.81 8.13 -18.42
CA GLU A 131 14.12 9.54 -18.65
C GLU A 131 14.45 9.82 -20.12
N ARG A 132 15.31 9.00 -20.74
CA ARG A 132 15.69 9.17 -22.15
C ARG A 132 14.49 9.08 -23.08
N GLU A 133 13.58 8.15 -22.83
CA GLU A 133 12.33 7.99 -23.59
C GLU A 133 11.44 9.23 -23.47
N ALA A 134 11.31 9.78 -22.26
CA ALA A 134 10.55 11.03 -22.04
C ALA A 134 11.14 12.19 -22.84
N ARG A 135 12.46 12.43 -22.76
CA ARG A 135 13.13 13.50 -23.52
C ARG A 135 13.09 13.31 -25.03
N ALA A 136 13.13 12.06 -25.50
CA ALA A 136 13.05 11.74 -26.92
C ALA A 136 11.63 11.93 -27.49
N THR A 137 10.61 12.03 -26.64
CA THR A 137 9.20 12.14 -27.06
C THR A 137 8.90 13.49 -27.70
N ASP A 138 9.38 14.60 -27.12
CA ASP A 138 9.17 15.94 -27.66
C ASP A 138 10.29 16.89 -27.20
N PRO A 139 10.85 17.73 -28.08
CA PRO A 139 11.93 18.67 -27.74
C PRO A 139 11.53 19.74 -26.70
N ARG A 140 10.24 19.93 -26.44
CA ARG A 140 9.73 20.85 -25.42
C ARG A 140 9.82 20.30 -24.00
N VAL A 141 10.11 19.00 -23.82
CA VAL A 141 10.40 18.43 -22.49
C VAL A 141 11.70 19.07 -21.97
N SER A 142 11.55 20.00 -21.03
CA SER A 142 12.60 20.91 -20.62
C SER A 142 13.30 20.44 -19.35
N ILE A 143 12.56 19.90 -18.38
CA ILE A 143 13.08 19.48 -17.07
C ILE A 143 12.55 18.08 -16.74
N ILE A 144 13.42 17.22 -16.24
CA ILE A 144 13.00 15.96 -15.61
C ILE A 144 13.08 16.17 -14.10
N GLU A 145 11.94 16.23 -13.44
CA GLU A 145 11.88 16.47 -12.01
C GLU A 145 12.25 15.21 -11.23
N SER A 146 11.68 14.06 -11.62
CA SER A 146 12.07 12.77 -11.06
C SER A 146 11.79 11.64 -12.05
N SER A 147 12.74 10.70 -12.18
CA SER A 147 12.55 9.41 -12.83
C SER A 147 12.81 8.32 -11.81
N VAL A 148 11.77 7.64 -11.36
CA VAL A 148 11.82 6.80 -10.17
C VAL A 148 11.47 5.35 -10.49
N TYR A 149 12.30 4.46 -9.96
CA TYR A 149 11.99 3.05 -9.78
C TYR A 149 11.89 2.74 -8.29
N GLN A 150 10.89 1.97 -7.91
CA GLN A 150 10.69 1.47 -6.55
C GLN A 150 10.32 0.00 -6.56
N ASP A 151 10.88 -0.76 -5.62
CA ASP A 151 10.36 -2.07 -5.26
C ASP A 151 10.23 -2.26 -3.76
N GLU A 152 9.32 -3.15 -3.42
CA GLU A 152 9.03 -3.55 -2.06
C GLU A 152 8.88 -5.06 -2.00
N GLU A 153 9.49 -5.65 -0.99
CA GLU A 153 9.18 -6.98 -0.50
C GLU A 153 8.60 -6.85 0.91
N VAL A 154 7.46 -7.51 1.14
CA VAL A 154 6.83 -7.58 2.46
C VAL A 154 6.59 -9.03 2.85
N GLU A 155 6.84 -9.35 4.11
CA GLU A 155 6.43 -10.58 4.78
C GLU A 155 5.50 -10.18 5.93
N VAL A 156 4.30 -10.76 5.95
CA VAL A 156 3.27 -10.54 6.97
C VAL A 156 2.99 -11.85 7.66
N MET A 157 2.84 -11.81 8.98
CA MET A 157 2.39 -12.91 9.81
C MET A 157 1.42 -12.40 10.86
N VAL A 158 0.32 -13.10 11.05
CA VAL A 158 -0.69 -12.84 12.07
C VAL A 158 -1.04 -14.12 12.80
N ALA A 159 -1.15 -14.06 14.12
CA ALA A 159 -1.66 -15.15 14.93
C ALA A 159 -2.42 -14.64 16.14
N ASN A 160 -3.44 -15.38 16.60
CA ASN A 160 -4.22 -14.99 17.78
C ASN A 160 -4.60 -16.18 18.66
N SER A 161 -5.04 -15.87 19.89
CA SER A 161 -5.50 -16.85 20.88
C SER A 161 -6.79 -17.60 20.48
N ALA A 162 -7.45 -17.21 19.39
CA ALA A 162 -8.65 -17.90 18.86
C ALA A 162 -8.30 -18.96 17.78
N GLY A 163 -7.01 -19.19 17.53
CA GLY A 163 -6.52 -20.25 16.64
C GLY A 163 -6.20 -19.80 15.22
N LEU A 164 -6.24 -18.49 14.95
CA LEU A 164 -5.72 -17.93 13.70
C LEU A 164 -4.19 -18.03 13.67
N ALA A 165 -3.62 -18.43 12.54
CA ALA A 165 -2.20 -18.35 12.25
C ALA A 165 -1.96 -18.35 10.74
N HIS A 166 -1.69 -17.19 10.16
CA HIS A 166 -1.45 -17.03 8.72
C HIS A 166 -0.26 -16.14 8.44
N GLY A 167 0.40 -16.40 7.31
CA GLY A 167 1.48 -15.56 6.85
C GLY A 167 1.67 -15.68 5.35
N TYR A 168 2.10 -14.58 4.73
CA TYR A 168 2.32 -14.50 3.30
C TYR A 168 3.47 -13.56 2.98
N ARG A 169 3.95 -13.65 1.74
CA ARG A 169 4.93 -12.73 1.18
C ARG A 169 4.33 -12.08 -0.05
N ALA A 170 4.66 -10.81 -0.25
CA ALA A 170 4.31 -10.08 -1.47
C ALA A 170 5.52 -9.28 -1.95
N ALA A 171 5.58 -9.08 -3.26
CA ALA A 171 6.53 -8.21 -3.92
C ALA A 171 5.74 -7.25 -4.83
N ARG A 172 6.11 -5.98 -4.80
CA ARG A 172 5.48 -4.93 -5.60
C ARG A 172 6.57 -4.11 -6.27
N PHE A 173 6.31 -3.71 -7.49
CA PHE A 173 7.20 -2.88 -8.29
C PHE A 173 6.41 -1.68 -8.78
N ALA A 174 7.03 -0.52 -8.76
CA ALA A 174 6.44 0.70 -9.25
C ALA A 174 7.49 1.55 -9.96
N VAL A 175 7.05 2.24 -11.00
CA VAL A 175 7.83 3.28 -11.67
C VAL A 175 6.96 4.50 -11.85
N TYR A 176 7.56 5.68 -11.78
CA TYR A 176 6.87 6.90 -12.13
C TYR A 176 7.85 7.96 -12.62
N LEU A 177 7.34 8.89 -13.40
CA LEU A 177 8.12 9.99 -13.95
C LEU A 177 7.32 11.28 -13.84
N ASP A 178 7.97 12.29 -13.27
CA ASP A 178 7.51 13.68 -13.19
C ASP A 178 8.44 14.56 -14.04
N LEU A 179 7.85 15.41 -14.89
CA LEU A 179 8.60 16.32 -15.75
C LEU A 179 7.86 17.63 -16.02
N VAL A 180 8.59 18.56 -16.64
CA VAL A 180 8.07 19.81 -17.17
C VAL A 180 8.30 19.86 -18.68
N ALA A 181 7.29 20.31 -19.41
CA ALA A 181 7.41 20.77 -20.78
C ALA A 181 7.24 22.30 -20.82
N SER A 182 8.00 22.98 -21.67
CA SER A 182 7.96 24.44 -21.79
C SER A 182 7.97 24.89 -23.26
N ALA A 183 7.12 25.85 -23.60
CA ALA A 183 7.10 26.52 -24.90
C ALA A 183 6.48 27.91 -24.78
N ASP A 184 7.01 28.90 -25.51
CA ASP A 184 6.43 30.25 -25.63
C ASP A 184 6.10 30.95 -24.30
N GLY A 185 6.90 30.70 -23.25
CA GLY A 185 6.70 31.26 -21.91
C GLY A 185 5.67 30.51 -21.05
N ASP A 186 5.05 29.46 -21.58
CA ASP A 186 4.20 28.50 -20.84
C ASP A 186 5.04 27.33 -20.32
N SER A 187 4.64 26.75 -19.19
CA SER A 187 5.25 25.56 -18.61
C SER A 187 4.20 24.71 -17.93
N GLN A 188 4.19 23.43 -18.29
CA GLN A 188 3.18 22.45 -17.87
C GLN A 188 3.87 21.21 -17.35
N THR A 189 3.26 20.58 -16.34
CA THR A 189 3.78 19.36 -15.74
C THR A 189 3.11 18.12 -16.31
N GLY A 190 3.87 17.02 -16.33
CA GLY A 190 3.40 15.73 -16.79
C GLY A 190 3.80 14.65 -15.81
N PHE A 191 2.86 13.76 -15.53
CA PHE A 191 3.05 12.62 -14.63
C PHE A 191 2.47 11.37 -15.28
N ALA A 192 3.25 10.29 -15.19
CA ALA A 192 2.79 8.95 -15.46
C ALA A 192 3.43 7.96 -14.49
N MET A 193 2.75 6.85 -14.26
CA MET A 193 3.23 5.77 -13.40
C MET A 193 2.77 4.42 -13.92
N ASP A 194 3.44 3.38 -13.46
CA ASP A 194 3.03 1.99 -13.64
C ASP A 194 3.36 1.19 -12.38
N GLN A 195 2.52 0.20 -12.09
CA GLN A 195 2.64 -0.69 -10.93
C GLN A 195 2.40 -2.13 -11.35
N ALA A 196 3.22 -3.04 -10.85
CA ALA A 196 3.12 -4.46 -11.19
C ALA A 196 3.50 -5.36 -10.01
N LEU A 197 2.97 -6.59 -10.02
CA LEU A 197 3.40 -7.68 -9.14
C LEU A 197 4.59 -8.48 -9.72
N ARG A 198 4.98 -8.17 -10.96
CA ARG A 198 6.11 -8.78 -11.65
C ARG A 198 7.04 -7.69 -12.14
N TYR A 199 8.33 -7.84 -11.85
CA TYR A 199 9.33 -6.88 -12.26
C TYR A 199 9.33 -6.66 -13.78
N ARG A 200 9.20 -7.76 -14.53
CA ARG A 200 9.26 -7.78 -16.01
C ARG A 200 8.03 -7.20 -16.70
N ASP A 201 6.94 -6.97 -15.96
CA ASP A 201 5.72 -6.41 -16.52
C ASP A 201 5.74 -4.88 -16.57
N LEU A 202 6.63 -4.23 -15.80
CA LEU A 202 6.77 -2.77 -15.76
C LEU A 202 7.07 -2.14 -17.12
N LYS A 203 6.35 -1.07 -17.45
CA LYS A 203 6.38 -0.39 -18.76
C LYS A 203 7.16 0.93 -18.73
N PHE A 204 8.44 0.89 -18.33
CA PHE A 204 9.32 2.07 -18.24
C PHE A 204 9.23 3.05 -19.43
N ALA A 205 9.37 2.54 -20.66
CA ALA A 205 9.37 3.38 -21.85
C ALA A 205 7.99 4.01 -22.14
N GLU A 206 6.91 3.29 -21.85
CA GLU A 206 5.55 3.81 -22.02
C GLU A 206 5.26 4.90 -20.99
N VAL A 207 5.69 4.72 -19.74
CA VAL A 207 5.59 5.72 -18.66
C VAL A 207 6.34 7.00 -19.04
N GLY A 208 7.57 6.90 -19.52
CA GLY A 208 8.34 8.06 -19.98
C GLY A 208 7.64 8.84 -21.10
N ARG A 209 7.14 8.13 -22.12
CA ARG A 209 6.39 8.76 -23.23
C ARG A 209 5.06 9.37 -22.78
N GLU A 210 4.33 8.70 -21.88
CA GLU A 210 3.04 9.18 -21.40
C GLU A 210 3.18 10.45 -20.56
N ALA A 211 4.15 10.49 -19.63
CA ALA A 211 4.43 11.70 -18.85
C ALA A 211 4.78 12.89 -19.76
N ALA A 212 5.62 12.65 -20.78
CA ALA A 212 5.99 13.69 -21.75
C ALA A 212 4.78 14.20 -22.53
N ARG A 213 3.95 13.31 -23.10
CA ARG A 213 2.72 13.69 -23.81
C ARG A 213 1.79 14.50 -22.93
N ARG A 214 1.54 14.05 -21.69
CA ARG A 214 0.67 14.75 -20.74
C ARG A 214 1.12 16.19 -20.46
N ALA A 215 2.42 16.44 -20.30
CA ALA A 215 2.91 17.81 -20.13
C ALA A 215 2.77 18.63 -21.42
N VAL A 216 3.16 18.05 -22.54
CA VAL A 216 3.22 18.73 -23.84
C VAL A 216 1.84 19.11 -24.36
N ASP A 217 0.86 18.21 -24.22
CA ASP A 217 -0.51 18.42 -24.72
C ASP A 217 -1.25 19.52 -23.93
N GLN A 218 -0.78 19.85 -22.72
CA GLN A 218 -1.31 20.95 -21.92
C GLN A 218 -0.75 22.31 -22.32
N LEU A 219 0.35 22.37 -23.10
CA LEU A 219 0.95 23.65 -23.50
C LEU A 219 -0.02 24.48 -24.35
N GLY A 220 -0.21 25.73 -23.95
CA GLY A 220 -1.13 26.66 -24.58
C GLY A 220 -2.59 26.46 -24.21
N ALA A 221 -2.90 25.62 -23.23
CA ALA A 221 -4.27 25.43 -22.73
C ALA A 221 -4.91 26.77 -22.36
N GLN A 222 -6.20 26.92 -22.69
CA GLN A 222 -6.96 28.14 -22.46
C GLN A 222 -8.16 27.88 -21.55
N PRO A 223 -8.62 28.89 -20.80
CA PRO A 223 -9.85 28.79 -20.03
C PRO A 223 -11.05 28.45 -20.92
N VAL A 224 -11.95 27.62 -20.40
CA VAL A 224 -13.25 27.35 -21.01
C VAL A 224 -14.33 28.23 -20.35
N PRO A 225 -15.42 28.59 -21.07
CA PRO A 225 -16.52 29.33 -20.47
C PRO A 225 -17.19 28.57 -19.31
N THR A 226 -17.65 29.30 -18.30
CA THR A 226 -18.44 28.73 -17.20
C THR A 226 -19.78 28.20 -17.72
N GLY A 227 -20.11 26.97 -17.37
CA GLY A 227 -21.40 26.37 -17.70
C GLY A 227 -21.49 24.90 -17.29
N GLU A 228 -22.67 24.31 -17.47
CA GLU A 228 -22.83 22.87 -17.37
C GLU A 228 -22.30 22.20 -18.64
N MET A 229 -21.44 21.18 -18.46
CA MET A 229 -20.82 20.47 -19.57
C MET A 229 -20.64 18.99 -19.21
N THR A 230 -20.58 18.16 -20.25
CA THR A 230 -20.20 16.75 -20.06
C THR A 230 -18.71 16.67 -19.78
N VAL A 231 -18.34 16.02 -18.68
CA VAL A 231 -16.95 15.81 -18.29
C VAL A 231 -16.57 14.35 -18.54
N LEU A 232 -15.52 14.14 -19.32
CA LEU A 232 -14.86 12.84 -19.44
C LEU A 232 -13.69 12.81 -18.47
N LEU A 233 -13.70 11.86 -17.54
CA LEU A 233 -12.61 11.70 -16.57
C LEU A 233 -11.57 10.73 -17.13
N ASP A 234 -10.31 11.15 -17.09
CA ASP A 234 -9.17 10.24 -17.28
C ASP A 234 -9.23 9.12 -16.22
N PRO A 235 -8.85 7.86 -16.55
CA PRO A 235 -8.89 6.75 -15.61
C PRO A 235 -8.16 7.01 -14.28
N TYR A 236 -7.03 7.73 -14.29
CA TYR A 236 -6.30 8.09 -13.08
C TYR A 236 -7.12 9.03 -12.19
N VAL A 237 -7.78 10.02 -12.80
CA VAL A 237 -8.66 10.96 -12.09
C VAL A 237 -9.89 10.24 -11.54
N ALA A 238 -10.52 9.36 -12.34
CA ALA A 238 -11.65 8.55 -11.91
C ALA A 238 -11.29 7.65 -10.71
N GLY A 239 -10.10 7.03 -10.72
CA GLY A 239 -9.56 6.29 -9.59
C GLY A 239 -9.43 7.13 -8.32
N GLY A 240 -8.99 8.38 -8.45
CA GLY A 240 -8.93 9.34 -7.33
C GLY A 240 -10.30 9.59 -6.69
N PHE A 241 -11.36 9.75 -7.50
CA PHE A 241 -12.72 9.88 -6.98
C PHE A 241 -13.20 8.64 -6.23
N LEU A 242 -12.86 7.45 -6.72
CA LEU A 242 -13.17 6.19 -6.01
C LEU A 242 -12.48 6.15 -4.64
N GLY A 243 -11.21 6.55 -4.55
CA GLY A 243 -10.47 6.64 -3.30
C GLY A 243 -11.11 7.58 -2.28
N LEU A 244 -11.61 8.74 -2.71
CA LEU A 244 -12.34 9.66 -1.84
C LEU A 244 -13.63 9.02 -1.29
N MET A 245 -14.39 8.33 -2.15
CA MET A 245 -15.64 7.66 -1.75
C MET A 245 -15.40 6.46 -0.82
N ALA A 246 -14.33 5.70 -1.03
CA ALA A 246 -14.01 4.50 -0.25
C ALA A 246 -13.97 4.78 1.25
N SER A 247 -13.39 5.92 1.67
CA SER A 247 -13.34 6.33 3.07
C SER A 247 -14.72 6.46 3.73
N ALA A 248 -15.72 6.93 2.98
CA ALA A 248 -17.09 7.09 3.44
C ALA A 248 -17.88 5.77 3.44
N LEU A 249 -17.37 4.72 2.79
CA LEU A 249 -18.00 3.41 2.70
C LEU A 249 -17.51 2.43 3.80
N THR A 250 -16.57 2.86 4.65
CA THR A 250 -16.05 2.03 5.74
C THR A 250 -17.05 1.84 6.89
N GLY A 251 -16.99 0.69 7.55
CA GLY A 251 -17.79 0.40 8.75
C GLY A 251 -17.55 1.41 9.87
N GLU A 252 -16.30 1.86 10.05
CA GLU A 252 -15.95 2.90 11.01
C GLU A 252 -16.65 4.24 10.71
N ALA A 253 -16.65 4.68 9.44
CA ALA A 253 -17.33 5.92 9.06
C ALA A 253 -18.83 5.84 9.33
N VAL A 254 -19.46 4.69 9.10
CA VAL A 254 -20.88 4.48 9.41
C VAL A 254 -21.13 4.53 10.92
N LEU A 255 -20.36 3.77 11.72
CA LEU A 255 -20.51 3.73 13.18
C LEU A 255 -20.28 5.08 13.85
N LYS A 256 -19.33 5.88 13.32
CA LYS A 256 -19.03 7.23 13.84
C LYS A 256 -19.94 8.32 13.25
N GLY A 257 -20.92 7.99 12.43
CA GLY A 257 -21.85 8.95 11.83
C GLY A 257 -21.21 9.90 10.82
N ARG A 258 -20.10 9.50 10.18
CA ARG A 258 -19.33 10.29 9.20
C ARG A 258 -19.59 9.88 7.76
N SER A 259 -20.29 8.76 7.55
CA SER A 259 -20.64 8.26 6.22
C SER A 259 -21.89 8.96 5.68
N LEU A 260 -21.79 9.51 4.47
CA LEU A 260 -22.94 9.99 3.69
C LEU A 260 -23.87 8.84 3.24
N PHE A 261 -23.40 7.60 3.32
CA PHE A 261 -24.11 6.39 2.90
C PHE A 261 -24.77 5.63 4.07
N ALA A 262 -24.67 6.15 5.31
CA ALA A 262 -25.31 5.54 6.47
C ALA A 262 -26.83 5.38 6.24
N GLY A 263 -27.37 4.18 6.47
CA GLY A 263 -28.79 3.87 6.30
C GLY A 263 -29.27 3.77 4.84
N ARG A 264 -28.36 3.76 3.86
CA ARG A 264 -28.69 3.68 2.42
C ARG A 264 -28.58 2.28 1.82
N VAL A 265 -28.35 1.24 2.63
CA VAL A 265 -28.33 -0.15 2.17
C VAL A 265 -29.68 -0.47 1.49
N GLY A 266 -29.62 -1.00 0.26
CA GLY A 266 -30.80 -1.29 -0.56
C GLY A 266 -31.40 -0.10 -1.31
N GLN A 267 -30.83 1.11 -1.18
CA GLN A 267 -31.26 2.29 -1.93
C GLN A 267 -30.35 2.56 -3.13
N GLN A 268 -30.90 3.18 -4.17
CA GLN A 268 -30.12 3.63 -5.31
C GLN A 268 -29.32 4.89 -4.94
N VAL A 269 -28.00 4.79 -4.94
CA VAL A 269 -27.07 5.89 -4.59
C VAL A 269 -26.19 6.33 -5.76
N ALA A 270 -26.30 5.67 -6.91
CA ALA A 270 -25.59 5.99 -8.15
C ALA A 270 -26.50 5.69 -9.38
N ALA A 271 -26.04 6.04 -10.57
CA ALA A 271 -26.72 5.65 -11.81
C ALA A 271 -26.82 4.12 -11.92
N ALA A 272 -27.91 3.60 -12.50
CA ALA A 272 -28.20 2.16 -12.51
C ALA A 272 -27.15 1.29 -13.23
N HIS A 273 -26.33 1.89 -14.10
CA HIS A 273 -25.25 1.22 -14.82
C HIS A 273 -23.90 1.30 -14.09
N VAL A 274 -23.83 1.94 -12.92
CA VAL A 274 -22.60 2.06 -12.12
C VAL A 274 -22.61 0.98 -11.05
N THR A 275 -21.60 0.11 -11.10
CA THR A 275 -21.31 -0.89 -10.05
C THR A 275 -19.89 -0.67 -9.57
N ILE A 276 -19.71 -0.53 -8.26
CA ILE A 276 -18.42 -0.39 -7.60
C ILE A 276 -18.23 -1.61 -6.71
N VAL A 277 -17.10 -2.27 -6.84
CA VAL A 277 -16.73 -3.47 -6.08
C VAL A 277 -15.38 -3.21 -5.43
N ASP A 278 -15.28 -3.52 -4.14
CA ASP A 278 -14.01 -3.68 -3.44
C ASP A 278 -13.70 -5.19 -3.39
N ASP A 279 -12.62 -5.60 -4.03
CA ASP A 279 -12.22 -7.01 -4.13
C ASP A 279 -10.74 -7.15 -3.76
N GLY A 280 -10.49 -7.39 -2.46
CA GLY A 280 -9.16 -7.67 -1.93
C GLY A 280 -8.55 -8.99 -2.41
N THR A 281 -9.29 -9.78 -3.19
CA THR A 281 -8.93 -11.15 -3.61
C THR A 281 -8.70 -11.27 -5.12
N LEU A 282 -8.66 -10.15 -5.83
CA LEU A 282 -8.42 -10.12 -7.26
C LEU A 282 -7.07 -10.75 -7.64
N ALA A 283 -7.08 -11.84 -8.41
CA ALA A 283 -5.85 -12.46 -8.90
C ALA A 283 -5.04 -11.46 -9.75
N GLY A 284 -3.78 -11.23 -9.36
CA GLY A 284 -2.93 -10.23 -10.02
C GLY A 284 -3.14 -8.77 -9.55
N GLY A 285 -4.02 -8.52 -8.58
CA GLY A 285 -4.24 -7.19 -8.03
C GLY A 285 -3.06 -6.71 -7.18
N VAL A 286 -2.54 -5.51 -7.45
CA VAL A 286 -1.36 -4.94 -6.74
C VAL A 286 -1.59 -4.70 -5.25
N ALA A 287 -2.85 -4.58 -4.84
CA ALA A 287 -3.31 -4.40 -3.46
C ALA A 287 -3.97 -5.65 -2.87
N SER A 288 -4.00 -6.77 -3.58
CA SER A 288 -4.65 -7.99 -3.10
C SER A 288 -3.86 -8.65 -1.97
N ALA A 289 -4.59 -9.31 -1.08
CA ALA A 289 -4.03 -10.03 0.06
C ALA A 289 -4.82 -11.33 0.30
N PRO A 290 -4.16 -12.40 0.77
CA PRO A 290 -4.83 -13.67 1.03
C PRO A 290 -5.74 -13.63 2.27
N VAL A 291 -5.48 -12.67 3.17
CA VAL A 291 -6.10 -12.39 4.46
C VAL A 291 -5.99 -10.88 4.71
N ASP A 292 -6.88 -10.31 5.52
CA ASP A 292 -6.71 -8.92 5.99
C ASP A 292 -5.75 -8.85 7.20
N ASP A 293 -5.58 -7.67 7.79
CA ASP A 293 -4.67 -7.48 8.93
C ASP A 293 -5.16 -8.21 10.22
N GLU A 294 -6.42 -8.65 10.26
CA GLU A 294 -6.98 -9.47 11.33
C GLU A 294 -7.02 -10.97 10.99
N GLY A 295 -6.68 -11.36 9.75
CA GLY A 295 -6.71 -12.74 9.26
C GLY A 295 -7.93 -13.07 8.41
#